data_AF-A0A9X8YM03-F1
#
_entry.id   AF-A0A9X8YM03-F1
#
_cell.length_a   1.000
_cell.length_b   1.000
_cell.length_c   1.000
_cell.angle_alpha   90.00
_cell.angle_beta   90.00
_cell.angle_gamma   90.00
#
_symmetry.space_group_name_H-M   'P 1'
#
loop_
_entity.id
_entity.type
_entity.pdbx_description
1 polymer ?
#
loop_
_entity_poly.entity_id
_entity_poly.type
_entity_poly.pdbx_seq_one_letter_code
_entity_poly.pdbx_strand_id
1 'polypeptide(L)'
;DSQRYSIDVSDTSWGSGVDFALMQAQNVWIRTLADKHRFVARGQVGWIETNDFDKVPPDLRFFAGGDRSIRGYKYKDISPRGDDGKLTG
;
A
#
# COMPACT_ATOMS: atom_id res chain seq x y z
N ASP A 1 -5.82 -9.60 17.33
CA ASP A 1 -5.08 -8.64 16.49
C ASP A 1 -4.50 -9.35 15.29
N SER A 2 -4.13 -8.62 14.24
CA SER A 2 -3.44 -9.15 13.07
C SER A 2 -2.33 -8.20 12.65
N GLN A 3 -1.16 -8.74 12.33
CA GLN A 3 -0.02 -7.99 11.83
C GLN A 3 0.56 -8.74 10.62
N ARG A 4 0.94 -7.99 9.59
CA ARG A 4 1.59 -8.53 8.39
C ARG A 4 2.71 -7.58 7.97
N TYR A 5 3.87 -8.15 7.67
CA TYR A 5 5.03 -7.45 7.15
C TYR A 5 5.58 -8.21 5.95
N SER A 6 5.97 -7.52 4.90
CA SER A 6 6.65 -8.10 3.74
C SER A 6 7.74 -7.17 3.22
N ILE A 7 8.76 -7.80 2.65
CA ILE A 7 9.86 -7.15 1.94
C ILE A 7 10.05 -7.93 0.64
N ASP A 8 9.91 -7.26 -0.49
CA ASP A 8 10.12 -7.84 -1.82
C ASP A 8 11.27 -7.09 -2.51
N VAL A 9 12.20 -7.82 -3.11
CA VAL A 9 13.38 -7.26 -3.79
C VAL A 9 13.45 -7.82 -5.20
N SER A 10 13.68 -6.93 -6.16
CA SER A 10 13.82 -7.25 -7.57
C SER A 10 15.08 -6.57 -8.11
N ASP A 11 15.87 -7.31 -8.87
CA ASP A 11 17.14 -6.87 -9.43
C ASP A 11 17.33 -7.45 -10.85
N THR A 12 17.80 -6.63 -11.77
CA THR A 12 18.04 -6.98 -13.16
C THR A 12 19.23 -7.92 -13.34
N SER A 13 20.18 -7.95 -12.40
CA SER A 13 21.34 -8.86 -12.43
C SER A 13 20.97 -10.34 -12.31
N TRP A 14 19.82 -10.66 -11.70
CA TRP A 14 19.27 -12.01 -11.63
C TRP A 14 18.10 -12.25 -12.58
N GLY A 15 17.99 -11.45 -13.65
CA GLY A 15 17.03 -11.66 -14.74
C GLY A 15 15.65 -11.05 -14.53
N SER A 16 15.48 -10.14 -13.56
CA SER A 16 14.23 -9.39 -13.42
C SER A 16 14.10 -8.28 -14.48
N GLY A 17 12.88 -7.81 -14.73
CA GLY A 17 12.61 -6.74 -15.69
C GLY A 17 12.80 -5.32 -15.14
N VAL A 18 12.82 -5.15 -13.80
CA VAL A 18 12.90 -3.85 -13.11
C VAL A 18 13.61 -4.01 -11.77
N ASP A 19 14.41 -3.02 -11.38
CA ASP A 19 15.02 -2.92 -10.05
C ASP A 19 14.07 -2.22 -9.08
N PHE A 20 13.69 -2.89 -8.00
CA PHE A 20 12.91 -2.27 -6.93
C PHE A 20 13.09 -2.97 -5.58
N ALA A 21 12.87 -2.21 -4.51
CA ALA A 21 12.68 -2.72 -3.16
C ALA A 21 11.32 -2.25 -2.63
N LEU A 22 10.46 -3.19 -2.25
CA LEU A 22 9.12 -2.94 -1.73
C LEU A 22 9.05 -3.38 -0.28
N MET A 23 8.54 -2.51 0.59
CA MET A 23 8.28 -2.82 1.99
C MET A 23 6.82 -2.53 2.31
N GLN A 24 6.16 -3.45 3.01
CA GLN A 24 4.77 -3.29 3.42
C GLN A 24 4.59 -3.69 4.88
N ALA A 25 3.77 -2.92 5.61
CA ALA A 25 3.40 -3.18 6.98
C ALA A 25 1.89 -2.92 7.17
N GLN A 26 1.17 -3.89 7.74
CA GLN A 26 -0.26 -3.78 8.01
C GLN A 26 -0.56 -4.25 9.43
N ASN A 27 -1.34 -3.46 10.17
CA ASN A 27 -1.69 -3.72 11.54
C ASN A 27 -3.20 -3.52 11.77
N VAL A 28 -3.81 -4.44 12.52
CA VAL A 28 -5.20 -4.36 12.98
C VAL A 28 -5.24 -4.65 14.48
N TRP A 29 -5.64 -3.65 15.25
CA TRP A 29 -5.81 -3.73 16.70
C TRP A 29 -7.29 -3.71 17.06
N ILE A 30 -7.72 -4.67 17.86
CA ILE A 30 -9.10 -4.79 18.34
C ILE A 30 -9.07 -4.84 19.86
N ARG A 31 -9.71 -3.86 20.51
CA ARG A 31 -9.81 -3.80 21.97
C ARG A 31 -11.25 -3.63 22.37
N THR A 32 -11.66 -4.36 23.40
CA THR A 32 -12.96 -4.18 24.05
C THR A 32 -12.71 -3.59 25.43
N LEU A 33 -13.32 -2.44 25.71
CA LEU A 33 -13.32 -1.82 27.04
C LEU A 33 -14.69 -2.08 27.69
N ALA A 34 -14.65 -2.52 28.95
CA ALA A 34 -15.82 -3.05 29.65
C ALA A 34 -16.55 -4.11 28.79
N ASP A 35 -17.87 -4.24 28.94
CA ASP A 35 -18.63 -5.29 28.27
C ASP A 35 -19.17 -4.89 26.89
N LYS A 36 -19.11 -3.59 26.51
CA LYS A 36 -19.88 -3.06 25.36
C LYS A 36 -19.16 -2.07 24.45
N HIS A 37 -17.90 -1.71 24.71
CA HIS A 37 -17.18 -0.74 23.87
C HIS A 37 -16.07 -1.41 23.07
N ARG A 38 -16.29 -1.62 21.78
CA ARG A 38 -15.32 -2.28 20.89
C ARG A 38 -14.65 -1.27 19.94
N PHE A 39 -13.35 -1.12 20.09
CA PHE A 39 -12.51 -0.25 19.28
C PHE A 39 -11.74 -1.08 18.26
N VAL A 40 -11.71 -0.61 17.02
CA VAL A 40 -10.93 -1.22 15.92
C VAL A 40 -10.06 -0.15 15.31
N ALA A 41 -8.75 -0.30 15.44
CA ALA A 41 -7.76 0.55 14.78
C ALA A 41 -7.07 -0.25 13.68
N ARG A 42 -6.86 0.39 12.52
CA ARG A 42 -6.11 -0.19 11.40
C ARG A 42 -5.03 0.78 10.94
N GLY A 43 -3.85 0.27 10.66
CA GLY A 43 -2.75 1.02 10.06
C GLY A 43 -2.16 0.24 8.89
N GLN A 44 -1.83 0.93 7.81
CA GLN A 44 -1.15 0.38 6.64
C GLN A 44 -0.05 1.35 6.22
N VAL A 45 1.15 0.83 5.98
CA VAL A 45 2.32 1.57 5.49
C VAL A 45 2.90 0.78 4.34
N GLY A 46 3.25 1.49 3.27
CA GLY A 46 3.90 0.93 2.09
C GLY A 46 5.00 1.87 1.62
N TRP A 47 6.14 1.31 1.24
CA TRP A 47 7.26 2.03 0.65
C TRP A 47 7.78 1.25 -0.54
N ILE A 48 7.99 1.92 -1.67
CA ILE A 48 8.67 1.34 -2.82
C ILE A 48 9.80 2.26 -3.24
N GLU A 49 11.00 1.70 -3.34
CA GLU A 49 12.20 2.36 -3.86
C GLU A 49 12.52 1.73 -5.21
N THR A 50 12.71 2.55 -6.24
CA THR A 50 13.03 2.08 -7.59
C THR A 50 13.74 3.18 -8.39
N ASN A 51 14.61 2.76 -9.30
CA ASN A 51 15.28 3.68 -10.23
C ASN A 51 14.41 4.03 -11.45
N ASP A 52 13.31 3.30 -11.68
CA ASP A 52 12.44 3.47 -12.85
C ASP A 52 10.98 3.17 -12.49
N PHE A 53 10.33 4.14 -11.85
CA PHE A 53 8.96 4.00 -11.36
C PHE A 53 7.95 3.73 -12.48
N ASP A 54 8.19 4.27 -13.68
CA ASP A 54 7.32 4.07 -14.84
C ASP A 54 7.30 2.62 -15.31
N LYS A 55 8.39 1.88 -15.11
CA LYS A 55 8.43 0.44 -15.41
C LYS A 55 7.84 -0.44 -14.32
N VAL A 56 7.64 0.06 -13.10
CA VAL A 56 7.00 -0.73 -12.04
C VAL A 56 5.55 -1.04 -12.45
N PRO A 57 5.14 -2.31 -12.47
CA PRO A 57 3.75 -2.70 -12.75
C PRO A 57 2.76 -2.00 -11.81
N PRO A 58 1.59 -1.52 -12.30
CA PRO A 58 0.60 -0.82 -11.46
C PRO A 58 0.12 -1.59 -10.23
N ASP A 59 0.18 -2.93 -10.26
CA ASP A 59 -0.22 -3.77 -9.13
C ASP A 59 0.74 -3.70 -7.92
N LEU A 60 1.99 -3.28 -8.15
CA LEU A 60 3.01 -3.07 -7.11
C LEU A 60 3.02 -1.64 -6.57
N ARG A 61 2.31 -0.73 -7.25
CA ARG A 61 2.22 0.67 -6.85
C ARG A 61 1.10 0.88 -5.81
N PHE A 62 1.14 2.00 -5.11
CA PHE A 62 0.27 2.29 -3.98
C PHE A 62 -0.84 3.29 -4.31
N PHE A 63 -2.08 2.80 -4.18
CA PHE A 63 -3.29 3.61 -4.23
C PHE A 63 -4.03 3.59 -2.89
N ALA A 64 -4.67 4.69 -2.55
CA ALA A 64 -5.60 4.79 -1.42
C ALA A 64 -7.05 5.06 -1.87
N GLY A 65 -8.00 4.81 -0.97
CA GLY A 65 -9.43 4.99 -1.19
C GLY A 65 -10.22 3.67 -1.27
N GLY A 66 -11.43 3.69 -0.73
CA GLY A 66 -12.33 2.53 -0.61
C GLY A 66 -12.47 1.99 0.82
N ASP A 67 -13.31 0.98 1.00
CA ASP A 67 -13.82 0.52 2.31
C ASP A 67 -12.73 0.18 3.35
N ARG A 68 -11.61 -0.38 2.91
CA ARG A 68 -10.51 -0.83 3.76
C ARG A 68 -9.22 -0.02 3.61
N SER A 69 -9.31 1.15 2.97
CA SER A 69 -8.24 2.13 2.87
C SER A 69 -8.74 3.43 3.52
N ILE A 70 -9.44 4.26 2.75
CA ILE A 70 -10.07 5.49 3.23
C ILE A 70 -11.53 5.49 2.78
N ARG A 71 -12.44 5.22 3.72
CA ARG A 71 -13.89 5.27 3.48
C ARG A 71 -14.31 6.69 3.10
N GLY A 72 -15.32 6.79 2.24
CA GLY A 72 -15.77 8.06 1.65
C GLY A 72 -15.09 8.41 0.32
N TYR A 73 -13.98 7.75 -0.02
CA TYR A 73 -13.33 7.85 -1.32
C TYR A 73 -13.67 6.64 -2.20
N LYS A 74 -13.66 6.85 -3.52
CA LYS A 74 -13.78 5.75 -4.48
C LYS A 74 -12.58 4.80 -4.36
N TYR A 75 -12.78 3.55 -4.79
CA TYR A 75 -11.74 2.53 -4.76
C TYR A 75 -10.51 2.97 -5.56
N LYS A 76 -9.33 2.98 -4.92
CA LYS A 76 -8.03 3.35 -5.52
C LYS A 76 -8.01 4.73 -6.22
N ASP A 77 -8.72 5.72 -5.71
CA ASP A 77 -8.86 7.06 -6.34
C ASP A 77 -7.88 8.12 -5.79
N ILE A 78 -7.03 7.75 -4.83
CA ILE A 78 -6.04 8.64 -4.22
C ILE A 78 -4.64 8.14 -4.55
N SER A 79 -3.91 8.94 -5.34
CA SER A 79 -2.48 8.80 -5.60
C SER A 79 -1.96 10.14 -6.17
N PRO A 80 -0.65 10.29 -6.38
CA PRO A 80 -0.13 11.31 -7.28
C PRO A 80 -0.80 11.22 -8.66
N ARG A 81 -0.83 12.35 -9.37
CA ARG A 81 -1.34 12.45 -10.73
C ARG A 81 -0.21 12.87 -11.65
N GLY A 82 -0.17 12.30 -12.86
CA GLY A 82 0.73 12.74 -13.91
C GLY A 82 0.24 14.00 -14.60
N ASP A 83 1.01 14.47 -15.58
CA ASP A 83 0.69 15.68 -16.35
C ASP A 83 -0.61 15.54 -17.17
N ASP A 84 -1.01 14.31 -17.50
CA ASP A 84 -2.27 14.00 -18.17
C ASP A 84 -3.48 13.89 -17.22
N GLY A 85 -3.28 14.17 -15.91
CA GLY A 85 -4.29 14.10 -14.87
C GLY A 85 -4.65 12.69 -14.40
N LYS A 86 -4.05 11.65 -14.99
CA LYS A 86 -4.28 10.25 -14.57
C LYS A 86 -3.52 9.93 -13.30
N LEU A 87 -4.07 8.99 -12.54
CA LEU A 87 -3.45 8.44 -11.34
C LEU A 87 -2.20 7.64 -11.72
N THR A 88 -1.07 7.95 -11.09
CA THR A 88 0.23 7.32 -11.40
C THR A 88 0.73 6.38 -10.32
N GLY A 89 0.06 6.36 -9.16
CA GLY A 89 0.45 5.51 -8.04
C GLY A 89 0.15 4.05 -8.29
#